data_AF-A0A4V6I637-F1
#
_entry.id   AF-A0A4V6I637-F1
#
_cell.length_a   1.000
_cell.length_b   1.000
_cell.length_c   1.000
_cell.angle_alpha   90.00
_cell.angle_beta   90.00
_cell.angle_gamma   90.00
#
_symmetry.space_group_name_H-M   'P 1'
#
loop_
_entity.id
_entity.type
_entity.pdbx_description
1 polymer ?
#
loop_
_entity_poly.entity_id
_entity_poly.type
_entity_poly.pdbx_seq_one_letter_code
_entity_poly.pdbx_strand_id
1 'polypeptide(L)'
;MQYNKAKIEEWIKAFKIALIENNTQEAFMLTQNLPFDTSMSMNNADKELLEYLDIAKELISQTIDLLESSRHDTRQQMEKIRQAKKFFS
;
A
#
# COMPACT_ATOMS: atom_id res chain seq x y z
N MET A 1 13.27 -3.26 -23.54
CA MET A 1 12.08 -3.80 -22.83
C MET A 1 11.09 -2.66 -22.70
N GLN A 2 9.84 -2.79 -23.17
CA GLN A 2 8.85 -1.71 -23.06
C GLN A 2 7.91 -2.03 -21.89
N TYR A 3 8.25 -1.57 -20.69
CA TYR A 3 7.27 -1.40 -19.64
C TYR A 3 6.43 -0.16 -19.96
N ASN A 4 5.13 -0.20 -19.62
CA ASN A 4 4.25 0.93 -19.90
C ASN A 4 4.44 1.99 -18.81
N LYS A 5 5.33 2.95 -19.09
CA LYS A 5 5.65 4.08 -18.20
C LYS A 5 4.41 4.81 -17.70
N ALA A 6 3.49 5.16 -18.61
CA ALA A 6 2.26 5.86 -18.26
C ALA A 6 1.41 5.07 -17.26
N LYS A 7 1.33 3.75 -17.42
CA LYS A 7 0.61 2.86 -16.50
C LYS A 7 1.28 2.81 -15.11
N ILE A 8 2.60 2.80 -15.06
CA ILE A 8 3.36 2.81 -13.80
C ILE A 8 3.17 4.15 -13.08
N GLU A 9 3.28 5.27 -13.80
CA GLU A 9 3.06 6.61 -13.23
C GLU A 9 1.63 6.80 -12.71
N GLU A 10 0.62 6.31 -13.45
CA GLU A 10 -0.78 6.35 -13.03
C GLU A 10 -1.00 5.50 -11.77
N TRP A 11 -0.43 4.30 -11.72
CA TRP A 11 -0.45 3.46 -10.52
C TRP A 11 0.24 4.15 -9.34
N ILE A 12 1.41 4.77 -9.52
CA ILE A 12 2.10 5.53 -8.47
C ILE A 12 1.24 6.69 -7.96
N LYS A 13 0.58 7.43 -8.87
CA LYS A 13 -0.32 8.53 -8.49
C LYS A 13 -1.52 8.02 -7.68
N ALA A 14 -2.20 6.99 -8.17
CA ALA A 14 -3.32 6.36 -7.46
C ALA A 14 -2.89 5.87 -6.06
N PHE A 15 -1.71 5.26 -5.97
CA PHE A 15 -1.16 4.79 -4.70
C PHE A 15 -0.92 5.94 -3.72
N LYS A 16 -0.27 7.00 -4.17
CA LYS A 16 -0.03 8.19 -3.35
C LYS A 16 -1.34 8.82 -2.87
N ILE A 17 -2.36 8.89 -3.73
CA ILE A 17 -3.69 9.39 -3.36
C ILE A 17 -4.31 8.52 -2.27
N ALA A 18 -4.33 7.19 -2.46
CA ALA A 18 -4.89 6.25 -1.48
C ALA A 18 -4.19 6.35 -0.10
N LEU A 19 -2.87 6.54 -0.07
CA LEU A 19 -2.13 6.75 1.17
C LEU A 19 -2.46 8.10 1.82
N ILE A 20 -2.56 9.19 1.05
CA ILE A 20 -2.92 10.52 1.57
C ILE A 20 -4.34 10.52 2.14
N GLU A 21 -5.27 9.82 1.49
CA GLU A 21 -6.65 9.70 1.94
C GLU A 21 -6.82 8.73 3.12
N ASN A 22 -5.73 8.09 3.59
CA ASN A 22 -5.76 7.00 4.57
C ASN A 22 -6.73 5.87 4.16
N ASN A 23 -6.90 5.64 2.87
CA ASN A 23 -7.74 4.58 2.34
C ASN A 23 -6.97 3.25 2.38
N THR A 24 -6.97 2.63 3.57
CA THR A 24 -6.25 1.38 3.84
C THR A 24 -6.62 0.25 2.87
N GLN A 25 -7.90 0.19 2.45
CA GLN A 25 -8.37 -0.86 1.55
C GLN A 25 -7.83 -0.67 0.12
N GLU A 26 -7.88 0.56 -0.39
CA GLU A 26 -7.40 0.87 -1.73
C GLU A 26 -5.87 0.79 -1.81
N ALA A 27 -5.15 1.30 -0.82
CA ALA A 27 -3.70 1.17 -0.72
C ALA A 27 -3.28 -0.32 -0.73
N PHE A 28 -3.97 -1.18 0.04
CA PHE A 28 -3.71 -2.62 0.01
C PHE A 28 -3.98 -3.24 -1.37
N MET A 29 -5.10 -2.92 -2.01
CA MET A 29 -5.42 -3.44 -3.35
C MET A 29 -4.36 -3.05 -4.39
N LEU A 30 -3.79 -1.85 -4.28
CA LEU A 30 -2.72 -1.40 -5.17
C LEU A 30 -1.41 -2.17 -4.96
N THR A 31 -1.12 -2.67 -3.74
CA THR A 31 0.02 -3.57 -3.51
C THR A 31 -0.12 -4.92 -4.22
N GLN A 32 -1.35 -5.38 -4.43
CA GLN A 32 -1.63 -6.67 -5.08
C GLN A 32 -1.62 -6.56 -6.61
N ASN A 33 -1.94 -5.37 -7.14
CA ASN A 33 -2.06 -5.10 -8.57
C ASN A 33 -0.84 -4.34 -9.11
N LEU A 34 0.34 -4.95 -8.99
CA LEU A 34 1.59 -4.33 -9.42
C LEU A 34 1.62 -4.17 -10.95
N PRO A 35 1.98 -3.00 -11.49
CA PRO A 35 2.06 -2.76 -12.93
C PRO A 35 3.35 -3.30 -13.57
N PHE A 36 4.24 -3.89 -12.77
CA PHE A 36 5.49 -4.52 -13.19
C PHE A 36 5.39 -6.04 -13.09
N ASP A 37 5.97 -6.72 -14.07
CA ASP A 37 6.03 -8.17 -14.11
C ASP A 37 7.10 -8.67 -13.12
N THR A 38 6.68 -9.43 -12.11
CA THR A 38 7.57 -10.00 -11.09
C THR A 38 8.51 -11.09 -11.65
N SER A 39 8.27 -11.55 -12.87
CA SER A 39 9.15 -12.47 -13.60
C SER A 39 10.24 -11.75 -14.42
N MET A 40 10.24 -10.42 -14.46
CA MET A 40 11.17 -9.65 -15.26
C MET A 40 12.61 -9.81 -14.73
N SER A 41 13.50 -10.35 -15.57
CA SER A 41 14.92 -10.48 -15.24
C SER A 41 15.54 -9.09 -15.04
N MET A 42 16.05 -8.84 -13.83
CA MET A 42 16.75 -7.60 -13.45
C MET A 42 18.01 -7.32 -14.28
N ASN A 43 18.46 -8.28 -15.09
CA ASN A 43 19.68 -8.18 -15.88
C ASN A 43 19.63 -7.10 -16.98
N ASN A 44 18.45 -6.56 -17.31
CA ASN A 44 18.25 -5.50 -18.31
C ASN A 44 17.39 -4.32 -17.79
N ALA A 45 17.28 -4.15 -16.47
CA ALA A 45 16.56 -3.02 -15.89
C ALA A 45 17.32 -1.71 -16.19
N ASP A 46 16.65 -0.76 -16.83
CA ASP A 46 17.18 0.59 -16.99
C ASP A 46 17.06 1.38 -15.68
N LYS A 47 17.83 2.46 -15.56
CA LYS A 47 17.87 3.30 -14.35
C LYS A 47 16.47 3.78 -13.94
N GLU A 48 15.62 4.07 -14.92
CA GLU A 48 14.26 4.56 -14.69
C GLU A 48 13.34 3.47 -14.13
N LEU A 49 13.41 2.22 -14.59
CA LEU A 49 12.69 1.11 -13.98
C LEU A 49 13.14 0.87 -12.53
N LEU A 50 14.44 1.00 -12.25
CA LEU A 50 14.95 0.89 -10.88
C LEU A 50 14.36 1.99 -9.96
N GLU A 51 14.28 3.22 -10.44
CA GLU A 51 13.63 4.33 -9.70
C GLU A 51 12.15 4.03 -9.42
N TYR A 52 11.40 3.52 -10.40
CA TYR A 52 10.01 3.11 -10.18
C TYR A 52 9.85 1.98 -9.17
N LEU A 53 10.76 1.00 -9.18
CA LEU A 53 10.75 -0.09 -8.22
C LEU A 53 11.07 0.38 -6.81
N ASP A 54 11.98 1.34 -6.65
CA ASP A 54 12.29 1.90 -5.34
C ASP A 54 11.12 2.74 -4.80
N ILE A 55 10.45 3.53 -5.65
CA ILE A 55 9.20 4.22 -5.29
C ILE A 55 8.13 3.20 -4.86
N ALA A 56 7.98 2.10 -5.59
CA ALA A 56 7.01 1.06 -5.26
C ALA A 56 7.28 0.43 -3.89
N LYS A 57 8.55 0.12 -3.57
CA LYS A 57 8.93 -0.40 -2.25
C LYS A 57 8.58 0.59 -1.14
N GLU A 58 8.84 1.87 -1.36
CA GLU A 58 8.52 2.91 -0.38
C GLU A 58 7.01 2.98 -0.12
N LEU A 59 6.20 3.00 -1.19
CA LEU A 59 4.73 3.02 -1.09
C LEU A 59 4.17 1.77 -0.39
N ILE A 60 4.73 0.60 -0.68
CA ILE A 60 4.37 -0.65 0.00
C ILE A 60 4.72 -0.56 1.49
N SER A 61 5.89 -0.04 1.83
CA SER A 61 6.29 0.16 3.24
C SER A 61 5.31 1.07 3.98
N GLN A 62 4.94 2.21 3.38
CA GLN A 62 3.96 3.14 3.96
C GLN A 62 2.58 2.48 4.12
N THR A 63 2.20 1.58 3.20
CA THR A 63 0.95 0.81 3.32
C THR A 63 0.98 -0.17 4.48
N ILE A 64 2.12 -0.83 4.70
CA ILE A 64 2.31 -1.72 5.85
C ILE A 64 2.11 -0.91 7.14
N ASP A 65 2.76 0.24 7.26
CA ASP A 65 2.65 1.11 8.43
C ASP A 65 1.19 1.56 8.65
N LEU A 66 0.49 1.94 7.58
CA LEU A 66 -0.93 2.31 7.62
C LEU A 66 -1.81 1.14 8.09
N LEU A 67 -1.59 -0.07 7.59
CA LEU A 67 -2.30 -1.28 8.00
C LEU A 67 -2.05 -1.61 9.47
N GLU A 68 -0.82 -1.47 9.94
CA GLU A 68 -0.48 -1.71 11.35
C GLU A 68 -1.15 -0.70 12.28
N SER A 69 -1.16 0.57 11.89
CA SER A 69 -1.87 1.64 12.61
C SER A 69 -3.38 1.37 12.66
N SER A 70 -4.00 1.05 11.52
CA SER A 70 -5.42 0.69 11.44
C SER A 70 -5.77 -0.52 12.31
N ARG A 71 -4.89 -1.52 12.37
CA ARG A 71 -5.05 -2.70 13.24
C ARG A 71 -5.00 -2.30 14.71
N HIS A 72 -4.07 -1.42 15.09
CA HIS A 72 -3.94 -0.92 16.46
C HIS A 72 -5.20 -0.18 16.91
N ASP A 73 -5.71 0.74 16.08
CA ASP A 73 -6.91 1.52 16.39
C ASP A 73 -8.15 0.64 16.54
N THR A 74 -8.32 -0.32 15.64
CA THR A 74 -9.42 -1.30 15.71
C THR A 74 -9.39 -2.07 17.02
N ARG A 75 -8.20 -2.50 17.46
CA ARG A 75 -8.05 -3.21 18.73
C ARG A 75 -8.46 -2.35 19.93
N GLN A 76 -8.03 -1.08 19.96
CA GLN A 76 -8.43 -0.16 21.03
C GLN A 76 -9.95 0.07 21.05
N GLN A 77 -10.57 0.24 19.89
CA GLN A 77 -12.02 0.40 19.78
C GLN A 77 -12.77 -0.84 20.31
N MET A 78 -12.29 -2.05 19.97
CA MET A 78 -12.86 -3.30 20.47
C MET A 78 -12.75 -3.43 22.00
N GLU A 79 -11.63 -3.01 22.59
CA GLU A 79 -11.47 -2.98 24.05
C GLU A 79 -12.46 -2.02 24.71
N LYS A 80 -12.65 -0.81 24.16
CA LYS A 80 -13.66 0.15 24.64
C LYS A 80 -15.07 -0.42 24.55
N ILE A 81 -15.43 -1.06 23.44
CA ILE A 81 -16.73 -1.74 23.27
C ILE A 81 -16.89 -2.84 24.31
N ARG A 82 -15.86 -3.64 24.57
CA ARG A 82 -15.90 -4.71 25.58
C ARG A 82 -16.11 -4.14 26.98
N GLN A 83 -15.47 -3.03 27.33
CA GLN A 83 -15.69 -2.36 28.60
C GLN A 83 -17.13 -1.82 28.69
N ALA A 84 -17.61 -1.10 27.67
CA ALA A 84 -18.97 -0.60 27.61
C ALA A 84 -20.01 -1.74 27.78
N LYS A 85 -19.81 -2.88 27.11
CA LYS A 85 -20.67 -4.07 27.29
C LYS A 85 -20.67 -4.61 28.72
N LYS A 86 -19.55 -4.55 29.44
CA LYS A 86 -19.49 -4.93 30.87
C LYS A 86 -20.22 -3.93 31.77
N PHE A 87 -20.35 -2.67 31.38
CA PHE A 87 -21.13 -1.69 32.16
C PHE A 87 -22.65 -1.93 32.07
N PHE A 88 -23.12 -2.45 30.94
CA PHE A 88 -24.54 -2.73 30.71
C PHE A 88 -24.96 -4.17 31.05
N SER A 89 -24.03 -5.01 31.52
CA SER A 89 -24.26 -6.40 31.94
C SER A 89 -24.08 -6.56 33.44
#